data_AF-A0A450YPW8-F1
#
_entry.id   AF-A0A450YPW8-F1
#
_cell.length_a   1.000
_cell.length_b   1.000
_cell.length_c   1.000
_cell.angle_alpha   90.00
_cell.angle_beta   90.00
_cell.angle_gamma   90.00
#
_symmetry.space_group_name_H-M   'P 1'
#
loop_
_entity.id
_entity.type
_entity.pdbx_description
1 polymer ?
#
loop_
_entity_poly.entity_id
_entity_poly.type
_entity_poly.pdbx_seq_one_letter_code
_entity_poly.pdbx_strand_id
1 'polypeptide(L)' 'MTGGTVVVLGGTRRNFAAGMSGGIAYVLDEKGDFNIRCNPAMVELETIADKEPEDEADRDEITRFEAG' A
#
# COMPACT_ATOMS: atom_id res chain seq x y z
N MET A 1 -12.82 0.83 5.54
CA MET A 1 -12.84 2.23 5.05
C MET A 1 -13.91 2.32 3.98
N THR A 2 -14.76 3.37 3.99
CA THR A 2 -15.89 3.52 3.06
C THR A 2 -15.78 4.77 2.18
N GLY A 3 -14.65 5.49 2.22
CA GLY A 3 -14.38 6.70 1.46
C GLY A 3 -13.21 7.51 2.05
N GLY A 4 -12.64 8.42 1.24
CA GLY A 4 -11.53 9.31 1.62
C GLY A 4 -10.15 8.84 1.14
N THR A 5 -9.11 9.55 1.59
CA THR A 5 -7.72 9.25 1.27
C THR A 5 -6.90 9.13 2.56
N VAL A 6 -6.12 8.07 2.69
CA VAL A 6 -5.23 7.84 3.83
C VAL A 6 -3.80 7.68 3.36
N VAL A 7 -2.86 8.23 4.13
CA VAL A 7 -1.42 8.03 3.94
C VAL A 7 -0.86 7.41 5.22
N VAL A 8 -0.12 6.32 5.08
CA VAL A 8 0.52 5.58 6.17
C VAL A 8 2.04 5.63 5.97
N LEU A 9 2.73 6.40 6.81
CA LEU A 9 4.18 6.63 6.73
C LEU A 9 4.97 5.70 7.68
N GLY A 10 4.52 4.45 7.81
CA GLY A 10 5.17 3.48 8.68
C GLY A 10 4.56 2.10 8.57
N GLY A 11 5.14 1.14 9.29
CA GLY A 11 4.76 -0.26 9.20
C GLY A 11 3.30 -0.54 9.54
N THR A 12 2.67 -1.41 8.74
CA THR A 12 1.31 -1.91 8.97
C THR A 12 1.30 -3.26 9.70
N ARG A 13 0.13 -3.66 10.21
CA ARG A 13 -0.11 -4.99 10.79
C ARG A 13 -0.92 -5.87 9.83
N ARG A 14 -1.06 -7.15 10.22
CA ARG A 14 -1.84 -8.16 9.49
C ARG A 14 -3.28 -7.70 9.24
N ASN A 15 -3.84 -8.13 8.11
CA ASN A 15 -5.22 -7.88 7.68
C ASN A 15 -5.51 -6.40 7.40
N PHE A 16 -4.50 -5.65 6.95
CA PHE A 16 -4.68 -4.28 6.48
C PHE A 16 -5.66 -4.25 5.29
N ALA A 17 -6.44 -3.17 5.16
CA ALA A 17 -7.47 -3.00 4.13
C ALA A 17 -8.65 -4.01 4.19
N ALA A 18 -8.76 -4.85 5.21
CA ALA A 18 -9.94 -5.70 5.39
C ALA A 18 -11.21 -4.86 5.57
N GLY A 19 -12.26 -5.14 4.77
CA GLY A 19 -13.48 -4.33 4.78
C GLY A 19 -13.30 -2.92 4.25
N MET A 20 -12.25 -2.66 3.45
CA MET A 20 -12.14 -1.45 2.65
C MET A 20 -13.05 -1.60 1.42
N SER A 21 -14.12 -0.82 1.40
CA SER A 21 -15.14 -0.84 0.34
C SER A 21 -15.24 0.51 -0.39
N GLY A 22 -14.30 1.42 -0.13
CA GLY A 22 -14.24 2.74 -0.75
C GLY A 22 -13.07 3.58 -0.24
N GLY A 23 -12.47 4.37 -1.13
CA GLY A 23 -11.35 5.28 -0.83
C GLY A 23 -10.01 4.79 -1.40
N ILE A 24 -8.96 5.58 -1.13
CA ILE A 24 -7.59 5.31 -1.55
C ILE A 24 -6.67 5.30 -0.32
N ALA A 25 -5.78 4.33 -0.24
CA ALA A 25 -4.69 4.36 0.74
C ALA A 25 -3.33 4.38 0.05
N TYR A 26 -2.36 5.06 0.66
CA TYR A 26 -0.95 5.02 0.30
C TYR A 26 -0.17 4.52 1.51
N VAL A 27 0.64 3.49 1.34
CA VAL A 27 1.43 2.89 2.41
C VAL A 27 2.90 2.92 2.02
N LEU A 28 3.72 3.50 2.89
CA LEU A 28 5.17 3.40 2.82
C LEU A 28 5.60 2.01 3.30
N ASP A 29 6.15 1.21 2.39
CA ASP A 29 6.68 -0.13 2.66
C ASP A 29 8.21 -0.12 2.62
N GLU A 30 8.81 0.22 3.76
CA GLU A 30 10.28 0.22 3.96
C GLU A 30 10.87 -1.22 3.96
N LYS A 31 10.03 -2.26 4.05
CA LYS A 31 10.47 -3.66 4.20
C LYS A 31 10.16 -4.55 3.01
N GLY A 32 9.40 -4.05 2.03
CA GLY A 32 8.92 -4.83 0.90
C GLY A 32 7.99 -6.00 1.29
N ASP A 33 7.44 -5.99 2.51
CA ASP A 33 6.65 -7.09 3.08
C ASP A 33 5.20 -6.69 3.35
N PHE A 34 4.75 -5.59 2.75
CA PHE A 34 3.40 -5.13 2.91
C PHE A 34 2.37 -6.08 2.26
N ASN A 35 2.70 -6.70 1.11
CA ASN A 35 1.79 -7.58 0.37
C ASN A 35 1.24 -8.75 1.22
N ILE A 36 2.06 -9.33 2.10
CA ILE A 36 1.68 -10.44 3.00
C ILE A 36 0.83 -9.97 4.20
N ARG A 37 0.78 -8.66 4.46
CA ARG A 37 0.01 -8.05 5.56
C ARG A 37 -1.34 -7.51 5.09
N CYS A 38 -1.54 -7.37 3.78
CA CYS A 38 -2.77 -6.92 3.16
C CYS A 38 -3.84 -8.02 3.09
N ASN A 39 -5.12 -7.61 3.17
CA ASN A 39 -6.24 -8.43 2.74
C ASN A 39 -6.67 -8.03 1.31
N PRO A 40 -6.41 -8.86 0.29
CA PRO A 40 -6.68 -8.53 -1.10
C PRO A 40 -8.15 -8.78 -1.52
N ALA A 41 -9.05 -9.15 -0.61
CA ALA A 41 -10.40 -9.61 -1.00
C ALA A 41 -11.29 -8.50 -1.61
N MET A 42 -11.03 -7.23 -1.30
CA MET A 42 -11.85 -6.08 -1.72
C MET A 42 -11.00 -4.89 -2.20
N VAL A 43 -9.69 -5.06 -2.33
CA VAL A 43 -8.79 -4.00 -2.77
C VAL A 43 -7.81 -4.51 -3.80
N GLU A 44 -7.47 -3.66 -4.75
CA GLU A 44 -6.37 -3.87 -5.68
C GLU A 44 -5.12 -3.13 -5.19
N LEU A 45 -3.97 -3.80 -5.34
CA LEU A 45 -2.66 -3.31 -4.92
C LEU A 45 -1.91 -2.84 -6.16
N GLU A 46 -1.46 -1.60 -6.15
CA GLU A 46 -0.62 -1.04 -7.21
C GLU A 46 0.64 -0.41 -6.58
N THR A 47 1.81 -0.90 -6.96
CA THR A 47 3.08 -0.31 -6.53
C THR A 47 3.35 0.96 -7.32
N ILE A 48 3.57 2.08 -6.64
CA ILE A 48 3.96 3.33 -7.26
C ILE A 48 5.49 3.35 -7.39
N ALA A 49 5.95 2.98 -8.59
CA ALA A 49 7.34 3.15 -8.97
C ALA A 49 7.61 4.61 -9.37
N ASP A 50 8.61 5.22 -8.75
CA ASP A 50 9.19 6.47 -9.24
C ASP A 50 9.93 6.14 -10.53
N LYS A 51 9.82 7.03 -11.53
CA LYS A 51 10.69 6.98 -12.70
C LYS A 51 12.13 7.19 -12.24
N GLU A 52 12.88 6.08 -12.26
CA GLU A 52 14.35 5.93 -12.17
C GLU A 52 15.06 6.68 -11.03
N PRO A 53 15.59 5.93 -10.06
CA PRO A 53 16.92 6.18 -9.54
C PRO A 53 17.85 4.98 -9.80
N GLU A 54 19.12 5.27 -10.10
CA GLU A 54 20.14 4.36 -10.64
C GLU A 54 20.64 3.27 -9.66
N ASP A 55 20.07 3.17 -8.45
CA ASP A 55 20.50 2.25 -7.39
C ASP A 55 19.31 1.46 -6.78
N GLU A 56 19.36 0.13 -6.91
CA GLU A 56 18.24 -0.80 -6.70
C GLU A 56 18.09 -1.31 -5.24
N ALA A 57 18.96 -0.85 -4.32
CA ALA A 57 19.17 -1.54 -3.04
C ALA A 57 18.40 -0.98 -1.82
N ASP A 58 17.98 0.29 -1.82
CA ASP A 58 17.38 0.95 -0.64
C ASP A 58 16.23 1.91 -1.02
N ARG A 59 15.25 1.45 -1.81
CA ARG A 59 14.06 2.28 -2.10
C ARG A 59 12.91 1.93 -1.17
N ASP A 60 12.42 2.93 -0.45
CA ASP A 60 11.10 2.88 0.18
C ASP A 60 10.02 2.83 -0.91
N GLU A 61 9.19 1.79 -0.93
CA GLU A 61 8.11 1.65 -1.91
C GLU A 61 6.81 2.24 -1.39
N ILE A 62 6.14 3.06 -2.21
CA ILE A 62 4.78 3.50 -1.91
C ILE A 62 3.80 2.54 -2.60
N THR A 63 3.00 1.83 -1.81
CA THR A 63 1.92 0.98 -2.31
C THR A 63 0.59 1.73 -2.25
N ARG A 64 -0.15 1.75 -3.37
CA ARG A 64 -1.52 2.28 -3.48
C ARG A 64 -2.55 1.15 -3.34
N PHE A 65 -3.68 1.47 -2.69
CA PHE A 65 -4.85 0.62 -2.55
C PHE A 65 -6.06 1.34 -3.08
N GLU A 66 -6.83 0.66 -3.91
CA GLU A 66 -8.14 1.13 -4.31
C GLU A 66 -9.16 0.04 -4.02
N ALA A 67 -10.30 0.44 -3.46
CA ALA A 67 -11.45 -0.45 -3.40
C ALA A 67 -12.08 -0.57 -4.79
N GLY A 68 -12.38 -1.80 -5.21
CA GLY A 68 -13.16 -2.08 -6.41
C GLY A 68 -14.64 -1.74 -6.26
#